data_AF-A0A4Y1QQN7-F1
#
_entry.id   AF-A0A4Y1QQN7-F1
#
_cell.length_a   1.000
_cell.length_b   1.000
_cell.length_c   1.000
_cell.angle_alpha   90.00
_cell.angle_beta   90.00
_cell.angle_gamma   90.00
#
_symmetry.space_group_name_H-M   'P 1'
#
loop_
_entity.id
_entity.type
_entity.pdbx_description
1 polymer ?
#
loop_
_entity_poly.entity_id
_entity_poly.type
_entity_poly.pdbx_seq_one_letter_code
_entity_poly.pdbx_strand_id
1 'polypeptide(L)'
;MMHEDDKAKTSFIIERGTYCYKVMPFGLKNAGATYQRLVNKIFKEQIGKTMEVYVDDMLVKAPEAFSLLRKYNMKLNPSKCTFGVSSGRFLDT
;
A
#
# COMPACT_ATOMS: atom_id res chain seq x y z
N MET A 1 -3.66 -2.31 -11.48
CA MET A 1 -5.08 -1.97 -11.78
C MET A 1 -5.96 -3.12 -11.31
N MET A 2 -7.25 -2.87 -11.07
CA MET A 2 -8.22 -3.92 -10.78
C MET A 2 -8.43 -4.79 -12.03
N HIS A 3 -8.58 -6.10 -11.87
CA HIS A 3 -8.91 -7.01 -12.96
C HIS A 3 -10.27 -6.64 -13.56
N GLU A 4 -10.42 -6.68 -14.89
CA GLU A 4 -11.63 -6.20 -15.58
C GLU A 4 -12.90 -6.89 -15.05
N ASP A 5 -12.87 -8.22 -14.91
CA ASP A 5 -14.00 -9.02 -14.41
C ASP A 5 -14.39 -8.73 -12.96
N ASP A 6 -13.49 -8.12 -12.18
CA ASP A 6 -13.74 -7.78 -10.79
C ASP A 6 -14.22 -6.34 -10.59
N LYS A 7 -14.04 -5.46 -11.60
CA LYS A 7 -14.45 -4.05 -11.49
C LYS A 7 -15.94 -3.91 -11.19
N ALA A 8 -16.78 -4.67 -11.89
CA ALA A 8 -18.24 -4.64 -11.71
C ALA A 8 -18.68 -5.02 -10.27
N LYS A 9 -17.91 -5.88 -9.58
CA LYS A 9 -18.18 -6.30 -8.19
C LYS A 9 -17.86 -5.19 -7.17
N THR A 10 -17.14 -4.16 -7.59
CA THR A 10 -16.85 -2.96 -6.80
C THR A 10 -17.70 -1.77 -7.24
N SER A 11 -18.87 -2.04 -7.82
CA SER A 11 -19.76 -0.98 -8.25
C SER A 11 -20.49 -0.32 -7.08
N PHE A 12 -20.78 0.97 -7.23
CA PHE A 12 -21.57 1.76 -6.29
C PHE A 12 -22.50 2.69 -7.06
N ILE A 13 -23.63 3.02 -6.44
CA ILE A 13 -24.67 3.87 -7.04
C ILE A 13 -24.54 5.28 -6.46
N ILE A 14 -24.59 6.28 -7.34
CA ILE A 14 -24.82 7.67 -6.99
C ILE A 14 -26.08 8.16 -7.72
N GLU A 15 -26.62 9.33 -7.37
CA GLU A 15 -27.86 9.88 -7.96
C GLU A 15 -27.85 9.90 -9.51
N ARG A 16 -26.67 10.03 -10.12
CA ARG A 16 -26.48 10.15 -11.57
C ARG A 16 -26.10 8.83 -12.28
N GLY A 17 -26.00 7.71 -11.56
CA GLY A 17 -25.72 6.41 -12.18
C GLY A 17 -24.84 5.48 -11.37
N THR A 18 -24.38 4.41 -12.04
CA THR A 18 -23.54 3.37 -11.44
C THR A 18 -22.08 3.55 -11.86
N TYR A 19 -21.18 3.55 -10.88
CA TYR A 19 -19.73 3.68 -11.07
C TYR A 19 -19.03 2.45 -10.53
N CYS A 20 -17.82 2.16 -11.01
CA CYS A 20 -16.97 1.10 -10.49
C CYS A 20 -15.54 1.59 -10.27
N TYR A 21 -14.82 0.96 -9.35
CA TYR A 21 -13.43 1.32 -9.07
C TYR A 21 -12.46 0.75 -10.13
N LYS A 22 -11.50 1.57 -10.58
CA LYS A 22 -10.42 1.16 -11.50
C LYS A 22 -9.20 0.59 -10.78
N VAL A 23 -9.06 0.91 -9.50
CA VAL A 23 -8.02 0.45 -8.58
C VAL A 23 -8.69 -0.13 -7.34
N MET A 24 -7.96 -0.92 -6.56
CA MET A 24 -8.50 -1.53 -5.35
C MET A 24 -9.02 -0.46 -4.38
N PRO A 25 -10.32 -0.43 -4.05
CA PRO A 25 -10.85 0.50 -3.06
C PRO A 25 -10.52 0.07 -1.62
N PHE A 26 -10.59 1.04 -0.71
CA PHE A 26 -10.56 0.77 0.72
C PHE A 26 -11.83 0.02 1.17
N GLY A 27 -11.74 -0.71 2.28
CA GLY A 27 -12.87 -1.45 2.86
C GLY A 27 -13.09 -2.84 2.28
N LEU A 28 -12.34 -3.27 1.25
CA LEU A 28 -12.34 -4.66 0.84
C LEU A 28 -11.63 -5.53 1.89
N LYS A 29 -12.27 -6.63 2.29
CA LYS A 29 -11.74 -7.61 3.26
C LYS A 29 -10.32 -8.08 2.94
N ASN A 30 -9.99 -8.22 1.65
CA ASN A 30 -8.71 -8.73 1.18
C ASN A 30 -7.75 -7.64 0.70
N ALA A 31 -8.05 -6.35 0.94
CA ALA A 31 -7.20 -5.25 0.49
C ALA A 31 -5.80 -5.34 1.08
N GLY A 32 -5.70 -5.42 2.41
CA GLY A 32 -4.42 -5.52 3.12
C GLY A 32 -3.61 -6.74 2.72
N ALA A 33 -4.24 -7.92 2.58
CA ALA A 33 -3.56 -9.14 2.12
C ALA A 33 -3.03 -9.02 0.68
N THR A 34 -3.76 -8.32 -0.20
CA THR A 34 -3.32 -8.10 -1.58
C THR A 34 -2.15 -7.11 -1.64
N TYR A 35 -2.23 -6.03 -0.86
CA TYR A 35 -1.13 -5.08 -0.73
C TYR A 35 0.12 -5.74 -0.14
N GLN A 36 -0.01 -6.50 0.95
CA GLN A 36 1.11 -7.22 1.54
C GLN A 36 1.77 -8.19 0.55
N ARG A 37 1.00 -8.90 -0.29
CA ARG A 37 1.55 -9.75 -1.37
C ARG A 37 2.34 -8.94 -2.40
N LEU A 38 1.85 -7.77 -2.81
CA LEU A 38 2.54 -6.87 -3.73
C LEU A 38 3.88 -6.41 -3.14
N VAL A 39 3.86 -5.94 -1.90
CA VAL A 39 5.05 -5.41 -1.22
C VAL A 39 6.07 -6.53 -0.97
N ASN A 40 5.63 -7.70 -0.50
CA ASN A 40 6.50 -8.88 -0.35
C ASN A 40 7.16 -9.30 -1.66
N LYS A 41 6.47 -9.16 -2.79
CA LYS A 41 7.04 -9.48 -4.11
C LYS A 41 8.06 -8.44 -4.57
N ILE A 42 7.77 -7.15 -4.41
CA ILE A 42 8.63 -6.06 -4.87
C ILE A 42 9.87 -5.89 -3.98
N PHE A 43 9.69 -5.98 -2.67
CA PHE A 43 10.70 -5.67 -1.67
C PHE A 43 11.30 -6.91 -1.01
N LYS A 44 11.15 -8.09 -1.63
CA LYS A 44 11.59 -9.38 -1.08
C LYS A 44 13.01 -9.35 -0.49
N GLU A 45 13.94 -8.67 -1.17
CA GLU A 45 15.35 -8.59 -0.75
C GLU A 45 15.62 -7.55 0.34
N GLN A 46 14.69 -6.61 0.53
CA GLN A 46 14.81 -5.45 1.42
C GLN A 46 14.03 -5.63 2.72
N ILE A 47 12.97 -6.43 2.71
CA ILE A 47 12.21 -6.80 3.90
C ILE A 47 13.13 -7.50 4.91
N GLY A 48 13.12 -6.99 6.14
CA GLY A 48 13.98 -7.45 7.24
C GLY A 48 15.37 -6.82 7.27
N LYS A 49 15.80 -6.14 6.19
CA LYS A 49 17.09 -5.43 6.12
C LYS A 49 16.90 -3.92 6.22
N THR A 50 16.31 -3.34 5.17
CA THR A 50 16.15 -1.90 4.99
C THR A 50 14.69 -1.46 5.12
N MET A 51 13.74 -2.40 5.22
CA MET A 51 12.35 -2.10 5.52
C MET A 51 11.62 -3.24 6.24
N GLU A 52 10.51 -2.89 6.88
CA GLU A 52 9.53 -3.81 7.45
C GLU A 52 8.13 -3.37 7.00
N VAL A 53 7.21 -4.32 6.87
CA VAL A 53 5.89 -4.08 6.26
C VAL A 53 4.84 -4.74 7.15
N TYR A 54 3.82 -3.97 7.52
CA TYR A 54 2.71 -4.43 8.34
C TYR A 54 1.38 -4.01 7.73
N VAL A 55 0.67 -4.97 7.13
CA VAL A 55 -0.60 -4.78 6.42
C VAL A 55 -0.53 -3.56 5.49
N ASP A 56 -1.03 -2.39 5.90
CA ASP A 56 -1.06 -1.18 5.07
C ASP A 56 0.10 -0.20 5.34
N ASP A 57 0.87 -0.42 6.41
CA ASP A 57 1.97 0.43 6.84
C ASP A 57 3.34 -0.15 6.46
N MET A 58 4.29 0.74 6.14
CA MET A 58 5.68 0.37 5.90
C MET A 58 6.61 1.17 6.80
N LEU A 59 7.55 0.47 7.42
CA LEU A 59 8.70 1.04 8.09
C LEU A 59 9.90 0.98 7.14
N VAL A 60 10.49 2.13 6.83
CA VAL A 60 11.70 2.21 6.00
C VAL A 60 12.87 2.64 6.86
N LYS A 61 13.89 1.78 6.95
CA LYS A 61 15.11 2.01 7.74
C LYS A 61 16.20 2.72 6.96
N ALA A 62 16.21 2.60 5.62
CA ALA A 62 17.30 3.12 4.80
C ALA A 62 16.82 3.79 3.48
N PRO A 63 17.58 4.77 2.94
CA PRO A 63 17.17 5.56 1.76
C PRO A 63 17.01 4.76 0.47
N GLU A 64 17.67 3.61 0.34
CA GLU A 64 17.68 2.78 -0.86
C GLU A 64 16.28 2.28 -1.21
N ALA A 65 15.41 2.07 -0.21
CA ALA A 65 14.02 1.68 -0.40
C ALA A 65 13.21 2.71 -1.22
N PHE A 66 13.53 4.00 -1.13
CA PHE A 66 12.84 5.05 -1.91
C PHE A 66 13.12 4.95 -3.41
N SER A 67 14.28 4.44 -3.80
CA SER A 67 14.58 4.20 -5.22
C SER A 67 13.65 3.13 -5.81
N LEU A 68 13.35 2.10 -5.01
CA LEU A 68 12.46 1.01 -5.41
C LEU A 68 11.00 1.48 -5.43
N LEU A 69 10.55 2.27 -4.45
CA LEU A 69 9.23 2.90 -4.48
C LEU A 69 9.02 3.71 -5.77
N ARG A 70 10.02 4.53 -6.16
CA ARG A 70 9.99 5.29 -7.42
C ARG A 70 9.94 4.38 -8.64
N LYS A 71 10.77 3.33 -8.67
CA LYS A 71 10.82 2.35 -9.78
C LYS A 71 9.47 1.68 -10.04
N TYR A 72 8.72 1.37 -8.98
CA TYR A 72 7.41 0.72 -9.07
C TYR A 72 6.23 1.73 -9.03
N ASN A 73 6.51 3.03 -9.15
CA ASN A 73 5.52 4.11 -9.11
C ASN A 73 4.60 4.06 -7.87
N MET A 74 5.14 3.60 -6.73
CA MET A 74 4.46 3.63 -5.44
C MET A 74 4.61 5.02 -4.83
N LYS A 75 3.49 5.59 -4.40
CA LYS A 75 3.43 6.93 -3.80
C LYS A 75 3.17 6.81 -2.31
N LEU A 76 3.97 7.52 -1.53
CA LEU A 76 3.76 7.69 -0.10
C LEU A 76 2.77 8.82 0.13
N ASN A 77 2.00 8.74 1.22
CA ASN A 77 1.16 9.84 1.67
C ASN A 77 1.94 10.70 2.68
N PRO A 78 2.45 11.88 2.31
CA PRO A 78 3.35 12.65 3.17
C PRO A 78 2.71 13.07 4.50
N SER A 79 1.40 13.28 4.55
CA SER A 79 0.69 13.65 5.79
C SER A 79 0.58 12.50 6.80
N LYS A 80 0.81 11.26 6.36
CA LYS A 80 0.80 10.06 7.20
C LYS A 80 2.19 9.44 7.38
N CYS A 81 3.22 10.02 6.79
CA CYS A 81 4.58 9.53 6.91
C CYS A 81 5.33 10.29 8.00
N THR A 82 5.93 9.55 8.94
CA THR A 82 6.87 10.10 9.90
C THR A 82 8.29 9.76 9.46
N PHE A 83 9.16 10.76 9.41
CA PHE A 83 10.55 10.61 8.97
C PHE A 83 11.52 10.98 10.10
N GLY A 84 12.70 10.37 10.11
CA GLY A 84 13.78 10.74 11.05
C GLY A 84 13.49 10.39 12.50
N VAL A 85 12.67 9.37 12.77
CA VAL A 85 12.33 8.92 14.12
C VAL A 85 13.50 8.12 14.69
N SER A 86 14.02 8.51 15.87
CA SER A 86 14.93 7.66 16.64
C SER A 86 14.19 6.40 17.10
N SER A 87 14.83 5.23 17.02
CA SER A 87 14.22 3.91 17.28
C SER A 87 13.24 3.90 18.47
N GLY A 88 12.02 3.39 18.28
CA GLY A 88 11.11 3.09 19.40
C GLY A 88 9.65 3.53 19.29
N ARG A 89 9.17 4.07 18.15
CA ARG A 89 7.74 4.36 17.95
C ARG A 89 7.27 3.95 16.56
N PHE A 90 6.77 2.72 16.43
CA PHE A 90 6.11 2.23 15.22
C PHE A 90 4.95 1.32 15.63
N LEU A 91 3.74 1.68 15.17
CA LEU A 91 2.43 1.14 15.56
C LEU A 91 2.09 1.46 17.03
N ASP A 92 1.42 2.61 17.24
CA ASP A 92 0.79 2.89 18.54
C ASP A 92 -0.24 1.79 18.79
N THR A 93 0.07 0.86 19.71
CA THR A 93 -0.92 0.03 20.41
C THR A 93 -1.75 0.87 21.37
#